data_AF-A0A7C1FKC3-F1
#
_entry.id   AF-A0A7C1FKC3-F1
#
_cell.length_a   1.000
_cell.length_b   1.000
_cell.length_c   1.000
_cell.angle_alpha   90.00
_cell.angle_beta   90.00
_cell.angle_gamma   90.00
#
_symmetry.space_group_name_H-M   'P 1'
#
loop_
_entity.id
_entity.type
_entity.pdbx_description
1 polymer ?
#
loop_
_entity_poly.entity_id
_entity_poly.type
_entity_poly.pdbx_seq_one_letter_code
_entity_poly.pdbx_strand_id
1 'polypeptide(L)' 'MARPVTMFTGQWADLPLAELCRKFKQFGFDGLELACWGDYFEVQPALNE' A
#
# COMPACT_ATOMS: atom_id res chain seq x y z
N MET A 1 -0.78 -20.96 12.81
CA MET A 1 -0.80 -20.12 11.59
C MET A 1 0.26 -19.05 11.75
N ALA A 2 1.12 -18.84 10.73
CA ALA A 2 2.04 -17.71 10.75
C ALA A 2 1.23 -16.40 10.63
N ARG A 3 1.71 -15.32 11.27
CA ARG A 3 1.06 -14.01 11.16
C ARG A 3 1.33 -13.44 9.77
N PRO A 4 0.36 -12.75 9.13
CA PRO A 4 0.60 -12.07 7.86
C PRO A 4 1.72 -11.04 7.96
N VAL A 5 2.56 -10.95 6.92
CA VAL A 5 3.61 -9.94 6.80
C VAL A 5 3.20 -8.91 5.76
N THR A 6 3.06 -7.66 6.20
CA THR A 6 2.62 -6.54 5.36
C THR A 6 3.78 -5.57 5.07
N MET A 7 3.77 -4.98 3.88
CA MET A 7 4.73 -3.93 3.49
C MET A 7 4.12 -2.54 3.69
N PHE A 8 4.83 -1.66 4.38
CA PHE A 8 4.46 -0.26 4.52
C PHE A 8 4.82 0.53 3.24
N THR A 9 3.86 1.24 2.67
CA THR A 9 4.05 1.92 1.37
C THR A 9 4.67 3.31 1.48
N GLY A 10 4.87 3.85 2.69
CA GLY A 10 5.31 5.24 2.86
C GLY A 10 6.66 5.60 2.23
N GLN A 11 7.58 4.64 2.12
CA GLN A 11 8.89 4.84 1.50
C GLN A 11 8.86 4.83 -0.03
N TRP A 12 7.72 4.47 -0.63
CA TRP A 12 7.63 4.10 -2.04
C TRP A 12 6.75 5.05 -2.86
N ALA A 13 6.34 6.19 -2.27
CA ALA A 13 5.35 7.14 -2.80
C ALA A 13 5.67 7.72 -4.21
N ASP A 14 6.86 7.46 -4.73
CA ASP A 14 7.27 7.73 -6.10
C ASP A 14 6.72 6.71 -7.13
N LEU A 15 6.22 5.56 -6.69
CA LEU A 15 5.65 4.50 -7.53
C LEU A 15 4.13 4.39 -7.38
N PRO A 16 3.37 4.13 -8.47
CA PRO A 16 1.92 3.95 -8.40
C PRO A 16 1.50 2.73 -7.56
N LEU A 17 0.36 2.82 -6.86
CA LEU A 17 -0.16 1.74 -6.02
C LEU A 17 -0.26 0.39 -6.76
N ALA A 18 -0.75 0.41 -8.00
CA ALA A 18 -0.93 -0.79 -8.82
C ALA A 18 0.42 -1.47 -9.19
N GLU A 19 1.51 -0.72 -9.25
CA GLU A 19 2.84 -1.26 -9.45
C GLU A 19 3.37 -1.89 -8.15
N LEU A 20 3.18 -1.24 -7.00
CA LEU A 20 3.54 -1.80 -5.69
C LEU A 20 2.80 -3.10 -5.38
N CYS A 21 1.50 -3.16 -5.63
CA CYS A 21 0.70 -4.38 -5.44
C CYS A 21 1.29 -5.56 -6.21
N ARG A 22 1.68 -5.35 -7.47
CA ARG A 22 2.29 -6.40 -8.30
C ARG A 22 3.66 -6.83 -7.77
N LYS A 23 4.54 -5.87 -7.45
CA LYS A 23 5.89 -6.17 -6.93
C LYS A 23 5.84 -6.86 -5.57
N PHE A 24 5.10 -6.33 -4.61
CA PHE A 24 5.09 -6.86 -3.25
C PHE A 24 4.40 -8.23 -3.15
N LYS A 25 3.43 -8.52 -4.03
CA LYS A 25 2.93 -9.88 -4.17
C LYS A 25 4.01 -10.86 -4.66
N GLN A 26 4.82 -10.45 -5.64
CA GLN A 26 5.94 -11.26 -6.14
C GLN A 26 7.04 -11.45 -5.09
N PHE A 27 7.21 -10.50 -4.17
CA PHE A 27 8.20 -10.58 -3.08
C PHE A 27 7.71 -11.43 -1.89
N GLY A 28 6.44 -11.85 -1.88
CA GLY A 28 5.89 -12.72 -0.85
C GLY A 28 5.23 -12.00 0.33
N PHE A 29 4.91 -10.71 0.20
CA PHE A 29 4.10 -10.01 1.19
C PHE A 29 2.63 -10.43 1.09
N ASP A 30 1.98 -10.51 2.25
CA ASP A 30 0.58 -10.89 2.38
C ASP A 30 -0.37 -9.70 2.20
N GLY A 31 0.14 -8.47 2.39
CA GLY A 31 -0.65 -7.25 2.26
C GLY A 31 0.18 -5.98 2.30
N LEU A 32 -0.51 -4.84 2.26
CA LEU A 32 0.08 -3.50 2.27
C LEU A 32 -0.52 -2.66 3.40
N GLU A 33 0.33 -1.85 4.02
CA GLU A 33 -0.07 -0.74 4.87
C GLU A 33 0.02 0.55 4.05
N LEU A 34 -1.13 1.06 3.61
CA LEU A 34 -1.23 2.20 2.71
C LEU A 34 -0.90 3.51 3.45
N ALA A 35 0.15 4.18 2.99
CA ALA A 35 0.42 5.54 3.41
C ALA A 35 -0.65 6.52 2.87
N CYS A 36 -0.94 7.57 3.63
CA CYS A 36 -1.97 8.57 3.28
C CYS A 36 -1.37 9.75 2.51
N TRP A 37 -0.51 9.46 1.54
CA TRP A 37 0.10 10.42 0.62
C TRP A 37 0.51 9.71 -0.67
N GLY A 38 0.87 10.48 -1.71
CA GLY A 38 1.02 9.94 -3.07
C GLY A 38 -0.34 9.60 -3.66
N ASP A 39 -0.44 8.53 -4.47
CA ASP A 39 -1.69 8.05 -5.09
C ASP A 39 -2.33 6.87 -4.33
N TYR A 40 -1.98 6.67 -3.05
CA TYR A 40 -2.31 5.44 -2.32
C TYR A 40 -3.66 5.48 -1.61
N PHE A 41 -3.91 6.56 -0.86
CA PHE A 41 -5.13 6.70 -0.09
C PHE A 41 -5.43 8.18 0.17
N GLU A 42 -6.50 8.66 -0.46
CA GLU A 42 -6.98 10.03 -0.34
C GLU A 42 -7.93 10.14 0.85
N VAL A 43 -7.44 10.69 1.97
CA VAL A 43 -8.19 10.74 3.24
C VAL A 43 -9.41 11.66 3.16
N GLN A 44 -9.32 12.78 2.45
CA GLN A 44 -10.40 13.77 2.40
C GLN A 44 -11.64 13.25 1.66
N PRO A 45 -11.53 12.70 0.43
CA PRO A 45 -12.66 12.02 -0.21
C PRO A 45 -13.23 10.90 0.65
N ALA A 46 -12.38 10.03 1.23
CA ALA A 46 -12.83 8.90 2.03
C ALA A 46 -13.63 9.28 3.31
N LEU A 47 -13.48 10.50 3.81
CA LEU A 47 -14.21 11.01 4.97
C LEU A 47 -15.48 11.78 4.62
N ASN A 48 -15.55 12.34 3.42
CA ASN A 48 -16.56 13.35 3.07
C ASN A 48 -17.50 12.93 1.92
N GLU A 49 -17.21 11.84 1.22
CA GLU A 49 -18.04 11.23 0.16
C GLU A 49 -18.63 9.89 0.60
#